data_AF-U7QZP8-F1
#
_entry.id   AF-U7QZP8-F1
#
_cell.length_a   1.000
_cell.length_b   1.000
_cell.length_c   1.000
_cell.angle_alpha   90.00
_cell.angle_beta   90.00
_cell.angle_gamma   90.00
#
_symmetry.space_group_name_H-M   'P 1'
#
loop_
_entity.id
_entity.type
_entity.pdbx_description
1 polymer ?
#
loop_
_entity_poly.entity_id
_entity_poly.type
_entity_poly.pdbx_seq_one_letter_code
_entity_poly.pdbx_strand_id
1 'polypeptide(L)'
;MAFISKDFTRLLNTLIDQQIKAAGRQTEWFNMSADEHADYIRQVDERLQEIQQSTLSVLAAQHFQMQDNPVSVDNQLQTLQQRRQQMNKVPSTLAINAYKQQLDRDIRLYRRQQTAMTHFDSTWGQVLAMLNTTTLREDSVDKQVKLDTKIKHLEQQLTKQVADSTFSQEYVKLFSELQAYKEVNARYNALLKASTAEEEATALDALIKVPRASDDLPVNISLLMMEERPGYIRMNVALVNASTDGRFKDFFLENGRLVVPTDGVLNFSFGTAARSLAWQQQYRLKSEPPSFRSPTYTPIRSVLVKTKFVENYFANHLVSESTLREGFKAQLLNDGHKMLLTNVDRKVPNQVGIQVSGQAPNTTITREVPLASALSDLINQNADITSFQTIGLEGFRQSSYHPDRDGLFVNIHELERSVGFAGRQYLLEMPQDKDYLSATPFG
;
A
#
# COMPACT_ATOMS: atom_id res chain seq x y z
N MET A 1 5.03 36.30 -8.02
CA MET A 1 5.99 35.93 -6.94
C MET A 1 5.36 36.31 -5.62
N ALA A 2 5.32 35.41 -4.64
CA ALA A 2 4.90 35.77 -3.30
C ALA A 2 6.00 36.65 -2.67
N PHE A 3 5.63 37.78 -2.08
CA PHE A 3 6.60 38.64 -1.40
C PHE A 3 7.00 38.00 -0.06
N ILE A 4 8.30 37.95 0.23
CA ILE A 4 8.83 37.50 1.52
C ILE A 4 8.21 38.36 2.64
N SER A 5 7.69 37.70 3.68
CA SER A 5 7.13 38.41 4.82
C SER A 5 8.21 39.26 5.50
N LYS A 6 7.91 40.54 5.75
CA LYS A 6 8.82 41.45 6.48
C LYS A 6 9.17 40.93 7.87
N ASP A 7 8.25 40.20 8.51
CA ASP A 7 8.47 39.60 9.82
C ASP A 7 9.45 38.42 9.76
N PHE A 8 9.37 37.62 8.69
CA PHE A 8 10.29 36.52 8.46
C PHE A 8 11.71 37.03 8.16
N THR A 9 11.84 38.03 7.29
CA THR A 9 13.12 38.71 7.04
C THR A 9 13.71 39.28 8.33
N ARG A 10 12.90 39.96 9.15
CA ARG A 10 13.34 40.54 10.43
C ARG A 10 13.81 39.46 11.42
N LEU A 11 13.12 38.33 11.49
CA LEU A 11 13.49 37.19 12.34
C LEU A 11 14.85 36.61 11.93
N LEU A 12 15.05 36.30 10.64
CA LEU A 12 16.32 35.75 10.16
C LEU A 12 17.49 36.71 10.40
N ASN A 13 17.32 38.00 10.10
CA ASN A 13 18.34 39.00 10.41
C ASN A 13 18.70 39.01 11.90
N THR A 14 17.69 38.95 12.78
CA THR A 14 17.90 38.93 14.23
C THR A 14 18.68 37.69 14.69
N LEU A 15 18.38 36.52 14.12
CA LEU A 15 19.07 35.27 14.46
C LEU A 15 20.52 35.29 13.98
N ILE A 16 20.78 35.82 12.78
CA ILE A 16 22.14 35.94 12.23
C ILE A 16 22.96 36.92 13.08
N ASP A 17 22.40 38.08 13.43
CA ASP A 17 23.06 39.05 14.32
C ASP A 17 23.37 38.47 15.70
N GLN A 18 22.48 37.66 16.25
CA GLN A 18 22.70 36.98 17.53
C GLN A 18 23.82 35.95 17.44
N GLN A 19 23.89 35.16 16.36
CA GLN A 19 24.97 34.20 16.14
C GLN A 19 26.32 34.91 15.93
N ILE A 20 26.35 35.98 15.15
CA ILE A 20 27.53 36.84 14.98
C ILE A 20 27.98 37.41 16.33
N LYS A 21 27.05 37.88 17.17
CA LYS A 21 27.39 38.38 18.51
C LYS A 21 27.93 37.29 19.44
N ALA A 22 27.41 36.07 19.34
CA ALA A 22 27.78 34.96 20.22
C ALA A 22 29.11 34.28 19.85
N ALA A 23 29.35 34.04 18.55
CA ALA A 23 30.49 33.27 18.06
C ALA A 23 31.46 34.09 17.18
N GLY A 24 31.13 35.35 16.87
CA GLY A 24 32.03 36.29 16.20
C GLY A 24 32.54 35.78 14.85
N ARG A 25 33.85 35.91 14.63
CA ARG A 25 34.55 35.53 13.39
C ARG A 25 34.47 34.05 13.03
N GLN A 26 33.96 33.20 13.93
CA GLN A 26 33.78 31.77 13.66
C GLN A 26 32.46 31.48 12.94
N THR A 27 31.60 32.47 12.78
CA THR A 27 30.35 32.31 12.02
C THR A 27 30.58 32.60 10.54
N GLU A 28 29.87 31.85 9.69
CA GLU A 28 29.90 32.03 8.24
C GLU A 28 29.33 33.39 7.79
N TRP A 29 28.53 34.04 8.63
CA TRP A 29 27.88 35.33 8.35
C TRP A 29 28.72 36.56 8.72
N PHE A 30 29.81 36.43 9.50
CA PHE A 30 30.55 37.57 10.07
C PHE A 30 31.11 38.56 9.03
N ASN A 31 31.51 38.06 7.86
CA ASN A 31 32.09 38.87 6.78
C ASN A 31 31.15 39.08 5.59
N MET A 32 29.89 38.65 5.68
CA MET A 32 28.95 38.87 4.59
C MET A 32 28.64 40.37 4.45
N SER A 33 28.70 40.87 3.23
CA SER A 33 28.17 42.17 2.86
C SER A 33 26.65 42.21 2.97
N ALA A 34 26.06 43.40 2.94
CA ALA A 34 24.60 43.56 2.99
C ALA A 34 23.88 42.83 1.83
N ASP A 35 24.49 42.82 0.64
CA ASP A 35 23.94 42.15 -0.53
C ASP A 35 24.03 40.62 -0.39
N GLU A 36 25.17 40.09 0.06
CA GLU A 36 25.35 38.65 0.34
C GLU A 36 24.38 38.16 1.43
N HIS A 37 24.13 39.01 2.43
CA HIS A 37 23.19 38.72 3.50
C HIS A 37 21.73 38.67 2.99
N ALA A 38 21.35 39.62 2.12
CA ALA A 38 20.04 39.63 1.49
C ALA A 38 19.84 38.42 0.56
N ASP A 39 20.86 38.04 -0.21
CA ASP A 39 20.83 36.86 -1.06
C ASP A 39 20.74 35.56 -0.25
N TYR A 40 21.47 35.46 0.86
CA TYR A 40 21.37 34.32 1.78
C TYR A 40 19.95 34.19 2.33
N ILE A 41 19.35 35.28 2.81
CA ILE A 41 17.97 35.28 3.33
C ILE A 41 16.96 34.87 2.23
N ARG A 42 17.14 35.36 1.00
CA ARG A 42 16.31 34.97 -0.14
C ARG A 42 16.44 33.47 -0.43
N GLN A 43 17.66 32.93 -0.46
CA GLN A 43 17.89 31.50 -0.66
C GLN A 43 17.27 30.64 0.46
N VAL A 44 17.34 31.10 1.72
CA VAL A 44 16.69 30.43 2.85
C VAL A 44 15.17 30.45 2.70
N ASP A 45 14.57 31.58 2.31
CA ASP A 45 13.14 31.69 2.04
C ASP A 45 12.71 30.77 0.90
N GLU A 46 13.40 30.81 -0.24
CA GLU A 46 13.16 29.92 -1.39
C GLU A 46 13.24 28.45 -0.97
N ARG A 47 14.25 28.09 -0.17
CA ARG A 47 14.43 26.72 0.32
C ARG A 47 13.34 26.30 1.29
N LEU A 48 12.91 27.18 2.20
CA LEU A 48 11.81 26.88 3.13
C LEU A 48 10.47 26.78 2.41
N GLN A 49 10.21 27.64 1.42
CA GLN A 49 9.04 27.54 0.55
C GLN A 49 9.06 26.23 -0.24
N GLU A 50 10.21 25.83 -0.78
CA GLU A 50 10.38 24.55 -1.45
C GLU A 50 10.10 23.38 -0.49
N ILE A 51 10.65 23.39 0.73
CA ILE A 51 10.38 22.37 1.76
C ILE A 51 8.89 22.35 2.14
N GLN A 52 8.25 23.50 2.25
CA GLN A 52 6.84 23.59 2.60
C GLN A 52 5.94 23.06 1.49
N GLN A 53 6.21 23.46 0.24
CA GLN A 53 5.43 23.07 -0.94
C GLN A 53 5.70 21.64 -1.39
N SER A 54 6.90 21.08 -1.13
CA SER A 54 7.26 19.70 -1.50
C SER A 54 7.10 18.72 -0.36
N THR A 55 7.63 19.05 0.81
CA THR A 55 7.81 18.08 1.89
C THR A 55 6.67 18.12 2.89
N LEU A 56 6.35 19.29 3.41
CA LEU A 56 5.30 19.37 4.45
C LEU A 56 3.91 19.11 3.86
N SER A 57 3.65 19.57 2.64
CA SER A 57 2.37 19.36 1.96
C SER A 57 2.11 17.87 1.64
N VAL A 58 3.09 17.12 1.13
CA VAL A 58 2.97 15.67 0.92
C VAL A 58 2.80 14.92 2.25
N LEU A 59 3.56 15.27 3.29
CA LEU A 59 3.42 14.64 4.63
C LEU A 59 2.06 14.93 5.25
N ALA A 60 1.56 16.15 5.12
CA ALA A 60 0.23 16.52 5.59
C ALA A 60 -0.84 15.74 4.80
N ALA A 61 -0.71 15.64 3.48
CA ALA A 61 -1.63 14.87 2.66
C ALA A 61 -1.70 13.39 3.07
N GLN A 62 -0.52 12.80 3.28
CA GLN A 62 -0.37 11.46 3.81
C GLN A 62 -1.00 11.33 5.20
N HIS A 63 -0.78 12.29 6.11
CA HIS A 63 -1.38 12.30 7.44
C HIS A 63 -2.91 12.30 7.36
N PHE A 64 -3.50 13.23 6.61
CA PHE A 64 -4.96 13.32 6.45
C PHE A 64 -5.58 12.06 5.84
N GLN A 65 -4.89 11.43 4.88
CA GLN A 65 -5.36 10.16 4.31
C GLN A 65 -5.33 8.99 5.31
N MET A 66 -4.54 9.10 6.37
CA MET A 66 -4.35 8.05 7.37
C MET A 66 -4.93 8.36 8.75
N GLN A 67 -5.40 9.59 8.98
CA GLN A 67 -5.84 10.07 10.29
C GLN A 67 -7.11 9.36 10.75
N ASP A 68 -7.95 8.93 9.82
CA ASP A 68 -9.15 8.15 10.09
C ASP A 68 -8.88 6.68 9.79
N ASN A 69 -8.68 5.88 10.84
CA ASN A 69 -8.80 4.42 10.72
C ASN A 69 -10.29 4.06 10.84
N PRO A 70 -10.96 3.72 9.73
CA PRO A 70 -12.37 3.40 9.81
C PRO A 70 -12.59 2.12 10.61
N VAL A 71 -13.58 2.17 11.51
CA VAL A 71 -14.00 1.00 12.29
C VAL A 71 -14.60 -0.10 11.39
N SER A 72 -15.14 0.26 10.22
CA SER A 72 -15.68 -0.67 9.22
C SER A 72 -15.69 -0.07 7.81
N VAL A 73 -15.83 -0.92 6.79
CA VAL A 73 -16.02 -0.50 5.38
C VAL A 73 -17.23 0.41 5.23
N ASP A 74 -18.32 0.13 5.93
CA ASP A 74 -19.57 0.92 5.90
C ASP A 74 -19.36 2.32 6.48
N ASN A 75 -18.68 2.42 7.63
CA ASN A 75 -18.37 3.70 8.27
C ASN A 75 -17.48 4.56 7.38
N GLN A 76 -16.48 3.96 6.74
CA GLN A 76 -15.62 4.69 5.81
C GLN A 76 -16.40 5.16 4.59
N LEU A 77 -17.23 4.30 4.02
CA LEU A 77 -18.04 4.65 2.87
C LEU A 77 -18.98 5.82 3.18
N GLN A 78 -19.61 5.84 4.36
CA GLN A 78 -20.44 6.94 4.81
C GLN A 78 -19.63 8.24 4.94
N THR A 79 -18.45 8.18 5.58
CA THR A 79 -17.55 9.32 5.76
C THR A 79 -17.12 9.92 4.42
N LEU A 80 -16.69 9.07 3.48
CA LEU A 80 -16.28 9.50 2.13
C LEU A 80 -17.45 10.14 1.37
N GLN A 81 -18.66 9.57 1.45
CA GLN A 81 -19.85 10.13 0.82
C GLN A 81 -20.22 11.50 1.40
N GLN A 82 -20.16 11.67 2.71
CA GLN A 82 -20.39 12.95 3.37
C GLN A 82 -19.36 14.00 2.94
N ARG A 83 -18.06 13.66 2.95
CA ARG A 83 -16.99 14.54 2.45
C ARG A 83 -17.22 14.94 1.00
N ARG A 84 -17.60 13.99 0.15
CA ARG A 84 -17.90 14.25 -1.26
C ARG A 84 -19.08 15.20 -1.45
N GLN A 85 -20.11 15.09 -0.61
CA GLN A 85 -21.24 16.02 -0.60
C GLN A 85 -20.84 17.42 -0.12
N GLN A 86 -20.02 17.53 0.93
CA GLN A 86 -19.50 18.80 1.42
C GLN A 86 -18.72 19.56 0.33
N MET A 87 -17.96 18.85 -0.50
CA MET A 87 -17.22 19.44 -1.62
C MET A 87 -18.08 20.08 -2.71
N ASN A 88 -19.40 19.83 -2.74
CA ASN A 88 -20.30 20.55 -3.64
C ASN A 88 -20.49 22.02 -3.24
N LYS A 89 -20.22 22.37 -1.98
CA LYS A 89 -20.31 23.74 -1.46
C LYS A 89 -19.01 24.54 -1.63
N VAL A 90 -17.92 23.88 -2.04
CA VAL A 90 -16.60 24.50 -2.19
C VAL A 90 -16.38 24.91 -3.65
N PRO A 91 -15.91 26.15 -3.93
CA PRO A 91 -15.60 26.60 -5.28
C PRO A 91 -14.65 25.66 -6.02
N SER A 92 -14.93 25.39 -7.29
CA SER A 92 -14.14 24.47 -8.11
C SER A 92 -12.80 25.10 -8.51
N THR A 93 -11.71 24.57 -7.96
CA THR A 93 -10.34 24.78 -8.42
C THR A 93 -9.80 23.47 -9.00
N LEU A 94 -8.63 23.50 -9.67
CA LEU A 94 -7.97 22.26 -10.14
C LEU A 94 -7.74 21.26 -8.99
N ALA A 95 -7.36 21.75 -7.81
CA ALA A 95 -7.16 20.93 -6.60
C ALA A 95 -8.47 20.30 -6.11
N ILE A 96 -9.53 21.10 -6.01
CA ILE A 96 -10.84 20.62 -5.54
C ILE A 96 -11.46 19.63 -6.54
N ASN A 97 -11.27 19.84 -7.84
CA ASN A 97 -11.72 18.89 -8.86
C ASN A 97 -10.95 17.57 -8.79
N ALA A 98 -9.62 17.61 -8.61
CA ALA A 98 -8.82 16.41 -8.40
C ALA A 98 -9.24 15.66 -7.12
N TYR A 99 -9.51 16.37 -6.03
CA TYR A 99 -10.00 15.77 -4.79
C TYR A 99 -11.37 15.12 -4.95
N LYS A 100 -12.31 15.79 -5.63
CA LYS A 100 -13.63 15.20 -5.95
C LYS A 100 -13.48 13.90 -6.73
N GLN A 101 -12.58 13.87 -7.73
CA GLN A 101 -12.29 12.66 -8.49
C GLN A 101 -11.70 11.55 -7.62
N GLN A 102 -10.80 11.89 -6.69
CA GLN A 102 -10.25 10.92 -5.74
C GLN A 102 -11.32 10.38 -4.79
N LEU A 103 -12.13 11.25 -4.19
CA LEU A 103 -13.27 10.82 -3.35
C LEU A 103 -14.21 9.91 -4.14
N ASP A 104 -14.48 10.23 -5.41
CA ASP A 104 -15.31 9.37 -6.27
C ASP A 104 -14.63 8.01 -6.55
N ARG A 105 -13.29 7.96 -6.68
CA ARG A 105 -12.52 6.70 -6.81
C ARG A 105 -12.58 5.88 -5.52
N ASP A 106 -12.34 6.51 -4.37
CA ASP A 106 -12.36 5.85 -3.07
C ASP A 106 -13.76 5.34 -2.72
N ILE A 107 -14.81 6.15 -2.95
CA ILE A 107 -16.21 5.72 -2.80
C ILE A 107 -16.50 4.50 -3.68
N ARG A 108 -16.02 4.47 -4.94
CA ARG A 108 -16.19 3.30 -5.80
C ARG A 108 -15.47 2.08 -5.24
N LEU A 109 -14.25 2.24 -4.75
CA LEU A 109 -13.47 1.15 -4.15
C LEU A 109 -14.18 0.58 -2.91
N TYR A 110 -14.58 1.42 -1.95
CA TYR A 110 -15.27 0.98 -0.74
C TYR A 110 -16.67 0.39 -1.04
N ARG A 111 -17.40 0.91 -2.04
CA ARG A 111 -18.66 0.29 -2.50
C ARG A 111 -18.45 -1.09 -3.09
N ARG A 112 -17.38 -1.30 -3.85
CA ARG A 112 -17.03 -2.61 -4.39
C ARG A 112 -16.70 -3.58 -3.26
N GLN A 113 -15.91 -3.15 -2.29
CA GLN A 113 -15.58 -3.96 -1.12
C GLN A 113 -16.83 -4.33 -0.31
N GLN A 114 -17.74 -3.38 -0.08
CA GLN A 114 -19.03 -3.63 0.56
C GLN A 114 -19.85 -4.65 -0.23
N THR A 115 -19.97 -4.47 -1.55
CA THR A 115 -20.68 -5.42 -2.44
C THR A 115 -20.06 -6.81 -2.33
N ALA A 116 -18.74 -6.91 -2.37
CA ALA A 116 -18.02 -8.17 -2.27
C ALA A 116 -18.29 -8.89 -0.95
N MET A 117 -18.25 -8.17 0.18
CA MET A 117 -18.53 -8.72 1.51
C MET A 117 -19.98 -9.21 1.62
N THR A 118 -20.96 -8.38 1.23
CA THR A 118 -22.38 -8.74 1.28
C THR A 118 -22.67 -9.98 0.42
N HIS A 119 -22.10 -10.04 -0.79
CA HIS A 119 -22.29 -11.19 -1.68
C HIS A 119 -21.60 -12.44 -1.15
N PHE A 120 -20.41 -12.33 -0.58
CA PHE A 120 -19.72 -13.45 0.06
C PHE A 120 -20.56 -14.05 1.21
N ASP A 121 -21.01 -13.20 2.14
CA ASP A 121 -21.80 -13.64 3.31
C ASP A 121 -23.13 -14.28 2.88
N SER A 122 -23.82 -13.65 1.91
CA SER A 122 -25.07 -14.19 1.37
C SER A 122 -24.85 -15.54 0.68
N THR A 123 -23.79 -15.66 -0.12
CA THR A 123 -23.45 -16.89 -0.83
C THR A 123 -23.10 -18.00 0.15
N TRP A 124 -22.33 -17.71 1.20
CA TRP A 124 -22.02 -18.68 2.25
C TRP A 124 -23.29 -19.31 2.83
N GLY A 125 -24.26 -18.46 3.19
CA GLY A 125 -25.57 -18.93 3.70
C GLY A 125 -26.31 -19.82 2.69
N GLN A 126 -26.26 -19.48 1.40
CA GLN A 126 -26.85 -20.31 0.33
C GLN A 126 -26.14 -21.65 0.17
N VAL A 127 -24.80 -21.66 0.21
CA VAL A 127 -24.02 -22.91 0.12
C VAL A 127 -24.31 -23.81 1.32
N LEU A 128 -24.36 -23.26 2.54
CA LEU A 128 -24.73 -24.02 3.72
C LEU A 128 -26.15 -24.58 3.64
N ALA A 129 -27.12 -23.78 3.17
CA ALA A 129 -28.49 -24.25 2.97
C ALA A 129 -28.54 -25.41 1.95
N MET A 130 -27.73 -25.34 0.90
CA MET A 130 -27.58 -26.42 -0.09
C MET A 130 -26.94 -27.68 0.51
N LEU A 131 -25.98 -27.55 1.44
CA LEU A 131 -25.34 -28.69 2.10
C LEU A 131 -26.23 -29.35 3.17
N ASN A 132 -27.08 -28.56 3.83
CA ASN A 132 -27.95 -28.98 4.94
C ASN A 132 -29.33 -29.51 4.51
N THR A 133 -29.57 -29.78 3.23
CA THR A 133 -30.85 -30.39 2.78
C THR A 133 -31.04 -31.84 3.24
N THR A 134 -29.97 -32.49 3.69
CA THR A 134 -29.87 -33.80 4.37
C THR A 134 -28.72 -33.74 5.39
N THR A 135 -28.49 -34.73 6.25
CA THR A 135 -27.39 -34.65 7.24
C THR A 135 -26.04 -34.42 6.54
N LEU A 136 -25.10 -33.68 7.14
CA LEU A 136 -23.89 -33.19 6.44
C LEU A 136 -23.01 -34.29 5.82
N ARG A 137 -23.01 -35.51 6.38
CA ARG A 137 -22.23 -36.65 5.87
C ARG A 137 -23.00 -37.52 4.86
N GLU A 138 -24.33 -37.52 4.91
CA GLU A 138 -25.17 -38.18 3.90
C GLU A 138 -24.98 -37.51 2.55
N ASP A 139 -24.95 -38.31 1.48
CA ASP A 139 -24.77 -37.88 0.10
C ASP A 139 -23.55 -36.95 -0.09
N SER A 140 -22.50 -37.16 0.71
CA SER A 140 -21.31 -36.30 0.71
C SER A 140 -20.63 -36.22 -0.65
N VAL A 141 -20.62 -37.32 -1.40
CA VAL A 141 -20.11 -37.36 -2.78
C VAL A 141 -20.93 -36.43 -3.69
N ASP A 142 -22.26 -36.50 -3.64
CA ASP A 142 -23.11 -35.63 -4.46
C ASP A 142 -22.99 -34.15 -4.07
N LYS A 143 -22.83 -33.87 -2.77
CA LYS A 143 -22.60 -32.52 -2.24
C LYS A 143 -21.26 -31.95 -2.73
N GLN A 144 -20.19 -32.75 -2.69
CA GLN A 144 -18.88 -32.38 -3.24
C GLN A 144 -18.97 -32.11 -4.75
N VAL A 145 -19.64 -33.00 -5.51
CA VAL A 145 -19.82 -32.82 -6.97
C VAL A 145 -20.60 -31.55 -7.29
N LYS A 146 -21.64 -31.21 -6.51
CA LYS A 146 -22.38 -29.95 -6.66
C LYS A 146 -21.50 -28.73 -6.40
N LEU A 147 -20.71 -28.75 -5.33
CA LEU A 147 -19.75 -27.68 -5.01
C LEU A 147 -18.74 -27.50 -6.15
N ASP A 148 -18.08 -28.57 -6.57
CA ASP A 148 -17.06 -28.53 -7.63
C ASP A 148 -17.63 -28.06 -8.97
N THR A 149 -18.85 -28.50 -9.31
CA THR A 149 -19.55 -28.06 -10.53
C THR A 149 -19.80 -26.56 -10.49
N LYS A 150 -20.27 -26.03 -9.35
CA LYS A 150 -20.56 -24.60 -9.19
C LYS A 150 -19.29 -23.76 -9.19
N ILE A 151 -18.22 -24.22 -8.54
CA ILE A 151 -16.89 -23.60 -8.60
C ILE A 151 -16.42 -23.50 -10.05
N LYS A 152 -16.43 -24.62 -10.79
CA LYS A 152 -15.99 -24.66 -12.19
C LYS A 152 -16.82 -23.73 -13.08
N HIS A 153 -18.13 -23.65 -12.86
CA HIS A 153 -19.01 -22.74 -13.60
C HIS A 153 -18.65 -21.27 -13.33
N LEU A 154 -18.46 -20.89 -12.07
CA LEU A 154 -18.09 -19.53 -11.68
C LEU A 154 -16.70 -19.15 -12.22
N GLU A 155 -15.73 -20.06 -12.21
CA GLU A 155 -14.41 -19.84 -12.82
C GLU A 155 -14.50 -19.56 -14.33
N GLN A 156 -15.38 -20.28 -15.04
CA GLN A 156 -15.63 -20.04 -16.46
C GLN A 156 -16.29 -18.68 -16.72
N GLN A 157 -17.27 -18.29 -15.89
CA GLN A 157 -17.92 -16.98 -16.00
C GLN A 157 -16.95 -15.84 -15.74
N LEU A 158 -16.10 -15.97 -14.72
CA LEU A 158 -15.09 -14.98 -14.38
C LEU A 158 -14.07 -14.81 -15.52
N THR A 159 -13.63 -15.92 -16.12
CA THR A 159 -12.71 -15.89 -17.27
C THR A 159 -13.28 -15.10 -18.46
N LYS A 160 -14.58 -15.23 -18.74
CA LYS A 160 -15.26 -14.45 -19.79
C LYS A 160 -15.28 -12.95 -19.46
N GLN A 161 -15.63 -12.59 -18.22
CA GLN A 161 -15.63 -11.19 -17.77
C GLN A 161 -14.23 -10.55 -17.86
N VAL A 162 -13.17 -11.29 -17.56
CA VAL A 162 -11.79 -10.81 -17.68
C VAL A 162 -11.41 -10.57 -19.15
N ALA A 163 -11.81 -11.46 -20.06
CA ALA A 163 -11.58 -11.28 -21.49
C ALA A 163 -12.28 -10.02 -22.04
N ASP A 164 -13.42 -9.64 -21.47
CA ASP A 164 -14.17 -8.43 -21.83
C ASP A 164 -13.65 -7.15 -21.13
N SER A 165 -12.58 -7.24 -20.31
CA SER A 165 -11.84 -6.14 -19.65
C SER A 165 -12.64 -5.22 -18.71
N THR A 166 -13.93 -5.46 -18.49
CA THR A 166 -14.76 -4.58 -17.66
C THR A 166 -14.63 -4.91 -16.17
N PHE A 167 -13.92 -4.06 -15.41
CA PHE A 167 -13.94 -4.09 -13.94
C PHE A 167 -15.27 -3.55 -13.38
N SER A 168 -16.31 -4.37 -13.55
CA SER A 168 -17.71 -4.05 -13.26
C SER A 168 -18.13 -4.53 -11.87
N GLN A 169 -19.31 -4.10 -11.42
CA GLN A 169 -19.94 -4.69 -10.22
C GLN A 169 -20.23 -6.19 -10.42
N GLU A 170 -20.51 -6.62 -11.65
CA GLU A 170 -20.78 -8.03 -11.95
C GLU A 170 -19.54 -8.91 -11.74
N TYR A 171 -18.37 -8.43 -12.18
CA TYR A 171 -17.11 -9.11 -11.88
C TYR A 171 -16.90 -9.29 -10.38
N VAL A 172 -17.13 -8.23 -9.60
CA VAL A 172 -16.97 -8.26 -8.13
C VAL A 172 -17.92 -9.29 -7.50
N LYS A 173 -19.17 -9.36 -7.93
CA LYS A 173 -20.14 -10.36 -7.44
C LYS A 173 -19.69 -11.78 -7.75
N LEU A 174 -19.39 -12.07 -9.01
CA LEU A 174 -18.96 -13.40 -9.46
C LEU A 174 -17.68 -13.86 -8.75
N PHE A 175 -16.74 -12.94 -8.56
CA PHE A 175 -15.53 -13.20 -7.82
C PHE A 175 -15.84 -13.57 -6.36
N SER A 176 -16.65 -12.77 -5.66
CA SER A 176 -17.02 -13.03 -4.26
C SER A 176 -17.80 -14.33 -4.08
N GLU A 177 -18.70 -14.65 -5.00
CA GLU A 177 -19.41 -15.92 -5.03
C GLU A 177 -18.44 -17.09 -5.17
N LEU A 178 -17.50 -17.02 -6.14
CA LEU A 178 -16.50 -18.06 -6.36
C LEU A 178 -15.67 -18.32 -5.11
N GLN A 179 -15.23 -17.26 -4.41
CA GLN A 179 -14.44 -17.41 -3.19
C GLN A 179 -15.24 -18.04 -2.07
N ALA A 180 -16.53 -17.68 -1.90
CA ALA A 180 -17.39 -18.33 -0.91
C ALA A 180 -17.56 -19.83 -1.16
N TYR A 181 -17.80 -20.22 -2.42
CA TYR A 181 -17.91 -21.64 -2.80
C TYR A 181 -16.60 -22.41 -2.56
N LYS A 182 -15.46 -21.84 -2.94
CA LYS A 182 -14.14 -22.46 -2.70
C LYS A 182 -13.89 -22.69 -1.23
N GLU A 183 -14.21 -21.70 -0.40
CA GLU A 183 -13.93 -21.77 1.03
C GLU A 183 -14.86 -22.75 1.76
N VAL A 184 -16.16 -22.69 1.47
CA VAL A 184 -17.10 -23.69 2.01
C VAL A 184 -16.73 -25.10 1.57
N ASN A 185 -16.29 -25.30 0.32
CA ASN A 185 -15.82 -26.60 -0.17
C ASN A 185 -14.58 -27.08 0.61
N ALA A 186 -13.60 -26.21 0.87
CA ALA A 186 -12.42 -26.56 1.66
C ALA A 186 -12.80 -26.97 3.09
N ARG A 187 -13.67 -26.21 3.77
CA ARG A 187 -14.12 -26.50 5.14
C ARG A 187 -15.00 -27.75 5.21
N TYR A 188 -15.86 -27.95 4.23
CA TYR A 188 -16.66 -29.16 4.13
C TYR A 188 -15.78 -30.40 3.92
N ASN A 189 -14.75 -30.31 3.06
CA ASN A 189 -13.78 -31.39 2.89
C ASN A 189 -12.96 -31.65 4.16
N ALA A 190 -12.65 -30.62 4.95
CA ALA A 190 -12.01 -30.78 6.26
C ALA A 190 -12.93 -31.52 7.24
N LEU A 191 -14.22 -31.17 7.30
CA LEU A 191 -15.23 -31.88 8.09
C LEU A 191 -15.33 -33.36 7.70
N LEU A 192 -15.36 -33.67 6.40
CA LEU A 192 -15.43 -35.05 5.92
C LEU A 192 -14.18 -35.88 6.27
N LYS A 193 -13.02 -35.22 6.39
CA LYS A 193 -11.74 -35.85 6.76
C LYS A 193 -11.51 -35.95 8.27
N ALA A 194 -12.30 -35.27 9.09
CA ALA A 194 -12.18 -35.32 10.55
C ALA A 194 -12.36 -36.74 11.06
N SER A 195 -11.40 -37.19 11.88
CA SER A 195 -11.27 -38.57 12.34
C SER A 195 -11.66 -38.76 13.81
N THR A 196 -11.69 -37.67 14.58
CA THR A 196 -12.11 -37.66 15.98
C THR A 196 -13.34 -36.76 16.19
N ALA A 197 -14.07 -36.99 17.28
CA ALA A 197 -15.23 -36.17 17.64
C ALA A 197 -14.86 -34.69 17.91
N GLU A 198 -13.66 -34.43 18.44
CA GLU A 198 -13.15 -33.07 18.68
C GLU A 198 -12.79 -32.35 17.38
N GLU A 199 -12.14 -33.05 16.44
CA GLU A 199 -11.84 -32.54 15.10
C GLU A 199 -13.14 -32.25 14.34
N GLU A 200 -14.13 -33.14 14.45
CA GLU A 200 -15.43 -32.97 13.80
C GLU A 200 -16.20 -31.78 14.35
N ALA A 201 -16.25 -31.61 15.68
CA ALA A 201 -16.90 -30.45 16.29
C ALA A 201 -16.24 -29.13 15.87
N THR A 202 -14.89 -29.11 15.80
CA THR A 202 -14.12 -27.94 15.38
C THR A 202 -14.33 -27.64 13.89
N ALA A 203 -14.30 -28.66 13.03
CA ALA A 203 -14.54 -28.51 11.61
C ALA A 203 -15.98 -28.08 11.30
N LEU A 204 -16.95 -28.55 12.09
CA LEU A 204 -18.34 -28.14 11.99
C LEU A 204 -18.53 -26.68 12.40
N ASP A 205 -17.95 -26.24 13.54
CA ASP A 205 -17.97 -24.84 13.97
C ASP A 205 -17.35 -23.92 12.90
N ALA A 206 -16.21 -24.33 12.34
CA ALA A 206 -15.56 -23.61 11.26
C ALA A 206 -16.43 -23.54 9.99
N LEU A 207 -17.18 -24.59 9.66
CA LEU A 207 -18.07 -24.62 8.49
C LEU A 207 -19.28 -23.69 8.65
N ILE A 208 -19.93 -23.70 9.81
CA ILE A 208 -21.17 -22.94 10.02
C ILE A 208 -20.93 -21.46 10.30
N LYS A 209 -19.75 -21.12 10.83
CA LYS A 209 -19.39 -19.75 11.17
C LYS A 209 -18.76 -19.05 9.98
N VAL A 210 -19.49 -18.07 9.42
CA VAL A 210 -18.93 -17.16 8.41
C VAL A 210 -17.72 -16.44 9.02
N PRO A 211 -16.53 -16.53 8.42
CA PRO A 211 -15.36 -15.86 8.96
C PRO A 211 -15.56 -14.36 8.87
N ARG A 212 -15.19 -13.62 9.92
CA ARG A 212 -15.23 -12.16 9.86
C ARG A 212 -14.24 -11.68 8.80
N ALA A 213 -14.61 -10.61 8.10
CA ALA A 213 -13.86 -10.02 6.99
C ALA A 213 -12.42 -9.60 7.32
N SER A 214 -12.01 -9.69 8.59
CA SER A 214 -10.72 -9.24 9.07
C SER A 214 -9.86 -10.35 9.71
N ASP A 215 -10.41 -11.44 10.25
CA ASP A 215 -9.64 -12.25 11.21
C ASP A 215 -9.37 -13.70 10.78
N ASP A 216 -10.24 -14.32 9.96
CA ASP A 216 -10.18 -15.78 9.70
C ASP A 216 -10.52 -16.19 8.24
N LEU A 217 -10.47 -15.25 7.28
CA LEU A 217 -10.68 -15.57 5.87
C LEU A 217 -9.35 -16.01 5.23
N PRO A 218 -9.30 -17.16 4.54
CA PRO A 218 -8.12 -17.52 3.75
C PRO A 218 -7.95 -16.66 2.49
N VAL A 219 -8.99 -15.89 2.15
CA VAL A 219 -8.96 -14.86 1.14
C VAL A 219 -9.35 -13.54 1.81
N ASN A 220 -8.37 -12.68 2.10
CA ASN A 220 -8.66 -11.30 2.47
C ASN A 220 -9.25 -10.60 1.23
N ILE A 221 -10.56 -10.71 1.06
CA ILE A 221 -11.32 -10.10 -0.04
C ILE A 221 -11.01 -8.61 -0.13
N SER A 222 -10.80 -7.93 1.01
CA SER A 222 -10.41 -6.52 1.03
C SER A 222 -9.11 -6.24 0.27
N LEU A 223 -8.13 -7.15 0.37
CA LEU A 223 -6.87 -7.07 -0.38
C LEU A 223 -7.06 -7.39 -1.86
N LEU A 224 -7.81 -8.47 -2.17
CA LEU A 224 -8.09 -8.85 -3.56
C LEU A 224 -8.96 -7.83 -4.30
N MET A 225 -9.76 -7.06 -3.56
CA MET A 225 -10.55 -5.95 -4.08
C MET A 225 -9.74 -4.65 -4.26
N MET A 226 -8.44 -4.65 -3.94
CA MET A 226 -7.50 -3.58 -4.33
C MET A 226 -6.99 -3.74 -5.77
N GLU A 227 -7.61 -4.60 -6.57
CA GLU A 227 -7.35 -4.69 -8.00
C GLU A 227 -7.46 -3.32 -8.67
N GLU A 228 -6.38 -2.89 -9.32
CA GLU A 228 -6.39 -1.68 -10.14
C GLU A 228 -7.11 -1.95 -11.48
N ARG A 229 -7.01 -3.20 -11.95
CA ARG A 229 -7.77 -3.76 -13.07
C ARG A 229 -7.98 -5.26 -12.83
N PRO A 230 -8.91 -5.92 -13.55
CA PRO A 230 -9.28 -7.31 -13.29
C PRO A 230 -8.06 -8.23 -13.29
N GLY A 231 -7.86 -8.96 -12.19
CA GLY A 231 -6.76 -9.90 -12.02
C GLY A 231 -5.40 -9.29 -11.70
N TYR A 232 -5.29 -7.98 -11.43
CA TYR A 232 -4.02 -7.32 -11.12
C TYR A 232 -4.10 -6.34 -9.95
N ILE A 233 -3.21 -6.51 -8.97
CA ILE A 233 -3.06 -5.64 -7.80
C ILE A 233 -1.73 -4.90 -7.89
N ARG A 234 -1.70 -3.61 -7.51
CA ARG A 234 -0.45 -2.84 -7.44
C ARG A 234 0.37 -3.22 -6.21
N MET A 235 1.58 -3.67 -6.46
CA MET A 235 2.63 -3.93 -5.48
C MET A 235 3.61 -2.76 -5.50
N ASN A 236 3.89 -2.19 -4.33
CA ASN A 236 4.79 -1.05 -4.17
C ASN A 236 6.01 -1.45 -3.35
N VAL A 237 7.15 -0.86 -3.65
CA VAL A 237 8.39 -0.94 -2.87
C VAL A 237 8.77 0.49 -2.52
N ALA A 238 8.66 0.81 -1.23
CA ALA A 238 9.22 2.03 -0.69
C ALA A 238 10.73 1.87 -0.57
N LEU A 239 11.48 2.58 -1.40
CA LEU A 239 12.93 2.60 -1.30
C LEU A 239 13.31 3.48 -0.11
N VAL A 240 14.20 2.99 0.74
CA VAL A 240 14.73 3.80 1.85
C VAL A 240 15.81 4.75 1.31
N ASN A 241 16.63 4.26 0.37
CA ASN A 241 17.55 5.06 -0.46
C ASN A 241 17.49 4.60 -1.93
N ALA A 242 17.60 5.54 -2.86
CA ALA A 242 17.71 5.24 -4.28
C ALA A 242 19.12 4.71 -4.53
N SER A 243 19.23 3.46 -4.97
CA SER A 243 20.52 2.78 -5.11
C SER A 243 20.97 2.84 -6.56
N THR A 244 21.59 3.94 -6.99
CA THR A 244 22.10 4.00 -8.37
C THR A 244 23.31 3.08 -8.59
N ASP A 245 24.02 2.72 -7.51
CA ASP A 245 25.26 1.94 -7.47
C ASP A 245 25.11 0.53 -6.84
N GLY A 246 23.90 0.14 -6.46
CA GLY A 246 23.63 -1.17 -5.83
C GLY A 246 23.91 -1.25 -4.33
N ARG A 247 24.33 -0.15 -3.69
CA ARG A 247 24.66 -0.10 -2.25
C ARG A 247 23.46 -0.30 -1.31
N PHE A 248 22.28 0.13 -1.73
CA PHE A 248 21.02 -0.01 -0.99
C PHE A 248 20.04 -0.96 -1.70
N LYS A 249 19.04 -1.46 -0.95
CA LYS A 249 17.95 -2.26 -1.52
C LYS A 249 17.22 -1.44 -2.58
N ASP A 250 17.07 -1.99 -3.78
CA ASP A 250 16.40 -1.33 -4.90
C ASP A 250 15.48 -2.32 -5.64
N PHE A 251 14.66 -1.79 -6.53
CA PHE A 251 13.75 -2.53 -7.40
C PHE A 251 13.60 -1.76 -8.71
N PHE A 252 14.17 -2.26 -9.80
CA PHE A 252 14.28 -1.51 -11.06
C PHE A 252 14.23 -2.42 -12.28
N LEU A 253 14.19 -1.84 -13.48
CA LEU A 253 14.26 -2.56 -14.74
C LEU A 253 15.69 -2.66 -15.27
N GLU A 254 16.06 -3.86 -15.71
CA GLU A 254 17.27 -4.12 -16.48
C GLU A 254 16.88 -5.00 -17.67
N ASN A 255 17.18 -4.53 -18.89
CA ASN A 255 16.84 -5.24 -20.13
C ASN A 255 15.37 -5.69 -20.21
N GLY A 256 14.46 -4.82 -19.74
CA GLY A 256 13.01 -5.09 -19.74
C GLY A 256 12.55 -6.13 -18.71
N ARG A 257 13.38 -6.44 -17.70
CA ARG A 257 13.03 -7.34 -16.58
C ARG A 257 13.21 -6.63 -15.25
N LEU A 258 12.37 -6.96 -14.28
CA LEU A 258 12.52 -6.45 -12.92
C LEU A 258 13.71 -7.12 -12.23
N VAL A 259 14.52 -6.33 -11.56
CA VAL A 259 15.71 -6.77 -10.82
C VAL A 259 15.59 -6.32 -9.38
N VAL A 260 15.77 -7.28 -8.46
CA VAL A 260 16.03 -7.06 -7.04
C VAL A 260 17.51 -7.39 -6.80
N PRO A 261 18.38 -6.37 -6.60
CA PRO A 261 19.84 -6.56 -6.55
C PRO A 261 20.34 -7.10 -5.20
N THR A 262 19.45 -7.27 -4.22
CA THR A 262 19.80 -7.71 -2.86
C THR A 262 19.26 -9.11 -2.58
N ASP A 263 20.08 -9.96 -1.95
CA ASP A 263 19.67 -11.27 -1.43
C ASP A 263 18.94 -11.18 -0.08
N GLY A 264 18.78 -9.96 0.45
CA GLY A 264 18.10 -9.68 1.70
C GLY A 264 16.58 -9.56 1.54
N VAL A 265 15.88 -9.55 2.67
CA VAL A 265 14.43 -9.31 2.73
C VAL A 265 14.08 -8.00 2.02
N LEU A 266 13.20 -8.04 1.02
CA LEU A 266 12.64 -6.84 0.41
C LEU A 266 11.21 -6.63 0.93
N ASN A 267 10.90 -5.40 1.37
CA ASN A 267 9.59 -5.07 1.92
C ASN A 267 8.69 -4.52 0.81
N PHE A 268 7.56 -5.18 0.59
CA PHE A 268 6.55 -4.78 -0.38
C PHE A 268 5.29 -4.36 0.34
N SER A 269 4.61 -3.35 -0.17
CA SER A 269 3.28 -2.93 0.30
C SER A 269 2.24 -3.08 -0.80
N PHE A 270 1.09 -3.64 -0.43
CA PHE A 270 -0.08 -3.74 -1.29
C PHE A 270 -1.08 -2.64 -0.94
N GLY A 271 -1.50 -1.88 -1.95
CA GLY A 271 -2.48 -0.81 -1.79
C GLY A 271 -2.02 0.55 -2.31
N THR A 272 -2.47 1.63 -1.67
CA THR A 272 -2.23 3.00 -2.16
C THR A 272 -0.79 3.48 -1.94
N ALA A 273 -0.36 4.43 -2.77
CA ALA A 273 0.96 5.07 -2.64
C ALA A 273 1.15 5.74 -1.27
N ALA A 274 0.08 6.32 -0.70
CA ALA A 274 0.08 6.99 0.60
C ALA A 274 0.54 6.09 1.75
N ARG A 275 0.03 4.86 1.76
CA ARG A 275 0.36 3.84 2.75
C ARG A 275 1.84 3.45 2.63
N SER A 276 2.30 3.19 1.41
CA SER A 276 3.71 2.86 1.12
C SER A 276 4.67 3.97 1.58
N LEU A 277 4.31 5.23 1.32
CA LEU A 277 5.07 6.41 1.76
C LEU A 277 5.14 6.53 3.29
N ALA A 278 4.04 6.25 3.98
CA ALA A 278 4.00 6.35 5.44
C ALA A 278 4.95 5.41 6.15
N TRP A 279 5.04 4.18 5.66
CA TRP A 279 6.02 3.24 6.17
C TRP A 279 7.45 3.74 5.93
N GLN A 280 7.74 4.25 4.73
CA GLN A 280 9.06 4.78 4.40
C GLN A 280 9.50 5.86 5.40
N GLN A 281 8.61 6.79 5.73
CA GLN A 281 8.87 7.84 6.72
C GLN A 281 9.09 7.26 8.12
N GLN A 282 8.25 6.32 8.53
CA GLN A 282 8.36 5.69 9.83
C GLN A 282 9.66 4.92 10.00
N TYR A 283 10.07 4.18 8.96
CA TYR A 283 11.34 3.46 8.93
C TYR A 283 12.50 4.44 9.06
N ARG A 284 12.50 5.51 8.27
CA ARG A 284 13.52 6.57 8.32
C ARG A 284 13.69 7.13 9.74
N LEU A 285 12.58 7.55 10.36
CA LEU A 285 12.59 8.17 11.68
C LEU A 285 13.03 7.21 12.80
N LYS A 286 12.78 5.90 12.65
CA LYS A 286 13.08 4.90 13.68
C LYS A 286 14.45 4.23 13.52
N SER A 287 14.92 4.07 12.30
CA SER A 287 15.99 3.12 11.98
C SER A 287 17.19 3.74 11.28
N GLU A 288 17.09 4.98 10.77
CA GLU A 288 18.26 5.65 10.18
C GLU A 288 19.02 6.47 11.23
N PRO A 289 20.36 6.29 11.33
CA PRO A 289 21.19 7.20 12.10
C PRO A 289 21.04 8.64 11.58
N PRO A 290 21.07 9.67 12.44
CA PRO A 290 21.01 11.08 12.02
C PRO A 290 22.08 11.51 11.01
N SER A 291 23.15 10.72 10.87
CA SER A 291 24.25 10.89 9.92
C SER A 291 24.00 10.29 8.53
N PHE A 292 23.05 9.35 8.40
CA PHE A 292 22.61 8.77 7.13
C PHE A 292 21.26 9.39 6.77
N ARG A 293 21.24 10.67 6.38
CA ARG A 293 19.99 11.35 6.01
C ARG A 293 19.61 10.98 4.58
N SER A 294 18.88 9.88 4.43
CA SER A 294 18.19 9.58 3.18
C SER A 294 17.25 10.74 2.81
N PRO A 295 17.09 11.07 1.51
CA PRO A 295 16.13 12.09 1.09
C PRO A 295 14.75 11.83 1.71
N THR A 296 14.05 12.89 2.12
CA THR A 296 12.69 12.74 2.67
C THR A 296 11.75 12.04 1.70
N TYR A 297 12.02 12.07 0.39
CA TYR A 297 11.27 11.32 -0.62
C TYR A 297 12.21 10.54 -1.52
N THR A 298 12.75 9.46 -1.00
CA THR A 298 13.28 8.43 -1.88
C THR A 298 12.14 7.89 -2.76
N PRO A 299 12.36 7.65 -4.07
CA PRO A 299 11.30 7.20 -4.97
C PRO A 299 10.63 5.89 -4.51
N ILE A 300 9.31 5.78 -4.75
CA ILE A 300 8.56 4.54 -4.57
C ILE A 300 8.46 3.86 -5.92
N ARG A 301 8.87 2.60 -6.00
CA ARG A 301 8.76 1.77 -7.20
C ARG A 301 7.48 0.96 -7.11
N SER A 302 6.78 0.75 -8.21
CA SER A 302 5.58 -0.09 -8.18
C SER A 302 5.35 -0.82 -9.49
N VAL A 303 4.71 -1.97 -9.40
CA VAL A 303 4.30 -2.79 -10.55
C VAL A 303 2.98 -3.48 -10.23
N LEU A 304 2.16 -3.71 -11.25
CA LEU A 304 1.00 -4.60 -11.14
C LEU A 304 1.47 -6.06 -11.12
N VAL A 305 0.99 -6.83 -10.16
CA VAL A 305 1.17 -8.28 -10.07
C VAL A 305 -0.18 -8.99 -10.15
N LYS A 306 -0.18 -10.22 -10.64
CA LYS A 306 -1.39 -11.04 -10.74
C LYS A 306 -2.05 -11.20 -9.38
N THR A 307 -3.37 -11.07 -9.30
CA THR A 307 -4.15 -11.32 -8.07
C THR A 307 -3.89 -12.74 -7.55
N LYS A 308 -3.76 -13.72 -8.45
CA LYS A 308 -3.43 -15.11 -8.11
C LYS A 308 -2.05 -15.26 -7.43
N PHE A 309 -1.08 -14.41 -7.75
CA PHE A 309 0.18 -14.37 -7.03
C PHE A 309 -0.05 -13.94 -5.58
N VAL A 310 -0.90 -12.94 -5.36
CA VAL A 310 -1.24 -12.49 -4.01
C VAL A 310 -2.06 -13.54 -3.24
N GLU A 311 -3.03 -14.19 -3.89
CA GLU A 311 -3.80 -15.31 -3.34
C GLU A 311 -2.92 -16.45 -2.88
N ASN A 312 -2.07 -16.95 -3.77
CA ASN A 312 -1.24 -18.11 -3.50
C ASN A 312 -0.24 -17.85 -2.37
N TYR A 313 0.33 -16.64 -2.32
CA TYR A 313 1.52 -16.36 -1.52
C TYR A 313 1.28 -15.49 -0.29
N PHE A 314 0.23 -14.64 -0.26
CA PHE A 314 0.07 -13.63 0.80
C PHE A 314 -1.33 -13.56 1.43
N ALA A 315 -2.39 -14.05 0.77
CA ALA A 315 -3.78 -13.81 1.18
C ALA A 315 -4.14 -14.36 2.56
N ASN A 316 -3.59 -15.51 2.95
CA ASN A 316 -3.78 -16.11 4.28
C ASN A 316 -3.02 -15.38 5.41
N HIS A 317 -2.12 -14.45 5.07
CA HIS A 317 -1.11 -13.91 6.01
C HIS A 317 -1.26 -12.41 6.23
N LEU A 318 -1.85 -11.71 5.26
CA LEU A 318 -2.22 -10.30 5.30
C LEU A 318 -3.59 -10.13 5.97
N VAL A 319 -3.66 -10.48 7.26
CA VAL A 319 -4.87 -10.45 8.07
C VAL A 319 -4.81 -9.22 8.99
N SER A 320 -5.85 -8.37 8.90
CA SER A 320 -6.26 -7.21 9.74
C SER A 320 -5.27 -6.43 10.61
N GLU A 321 -5.54 -5.13 10.75
CA GLU A 321 -4.90 -4.21 11.71
C GLU A 321 -5.02 -4.62 13.19
N SER A 322 -5.87 -5.60 13.50
CA SER A 322 -6.22 -6.02 14.86
C SER A 322 -5.74 -7.41 15.31
N THR A 323 -5.13 -8.27 14.47
CA THR A 323 -4.84 -9.67 14.85
C THR A 323 -3.36 -10.01 15.10
N LEU A 324 -3.14 -10.87 16.10
CA LEU A 324 -1.86 -11.24 16.72
C LEU A 324 -0.79 -11.76 15.74
N ARG A 325 0.45 -11.34 15.97
CA ARG A 325 1.66 -11.58 15.16
C ARG A 325 1.99 -13.07 15.01
N GLU A 326 1.68 -13.67 13.86
CA GLU A 326 2.37 -14.89 13.40
C GLU A 326 3.45 -14.48 12.39
N GLY A 327 4.66 -14.20 12.89
CA GLY A 327 5.83 -13.97 12.05
C GLY A 327 6.45 -15.29 11.59
N PHE A 328 7.06 -15.27 10.40
CA PHE A 328 7.88 -16.36 9.83
C PHE A 328 7.09 -17.59 9.33
N LYS A 329 6.33 -17.40 8.25
CA LYS A 329 5.76 -18.52 7.49
C LYS A 329 6.56 -18.72 6.20
N ALA A 330 7.14 -19.91 6.05
CA ALA A 330 7.82 -20.33 4.83
C ALA A 330 6.82 -21.08 3.92
N GLN A 331 6.77 -20.70 2.65
CA GLN A 331 5.99 -21.41 1.64
C GLN A 331 6.91 -22.08 0.64
N LEU A 332 6.62 -23.32 0.27
CA LEU A 332 7.35 -24.02 -0.79
C LEU A 332 6.86 -23.52 -2.16
N LEU A 333 7.80 -23.13 -3.01
CA LEU A 333 7.58 -22.78 -4.40
C LEU A 333 7.62 -24.03 -5.27
N ASN A 334 7.00 -23.96 -6.45
CA ASN A 334 6.83 -25.12 -7.36
C ASN A 334 8.16 -25.66 -7.92
N ASP A 335 9.24 -24.88 -7.84
CA ASP A 335 10.59 -25.20 -8.27
C ASP A 335 11.48 -25.75 -7.15
N GLY A 336 10.90 -26.01 -5.96
CA GLY A 336 11.63 -26.50 -4.79
C GLY A 336 12.31 -25.40 -3.98
N HIS A 337 12.21 -24.14 -4.40
CA HIS A 337 12.60 -22.99 -3.58
C HIS A 337 11.59 -22.74 -2.47
N LYS A 338 11.94 -21.89 -1.51
CA LYS A 338 11.08 -21.47 -0.41
C LYS A 338 10.97 -19.95 -0.41
N MET A 339 9.76 -19.46 -0.23
CA MET A 339 9.48 -18.05 0.00
C MET A 339 9.20 -17.85 1.48
N LEU A 340 10.04 -17.07 2.16
CA LEU A 340 9.88 -16.71 3.56
C LEU A 340 9.18 -15.35 3.68
N LEU A 341 8.09 -15.33 4.44
CA LEU A 341 7.41 -14.11 4.87
C LEU A 341 7.98 -13.68 6.22
N THR A 342 8.91 -12.73 6.21
CA THR A 342 9.69 -12.35 7.39
C THR A 342 9.00 -11.32 8.28
N ASN A 343 8.06 -10.55 7.73
CA ASN A 343 7.24 -9.62 8.49
C ASN A 343 5.91 -9.39 7.78
N VAL A 344 4.85 -9.26 8.57
CA VAL A 344 3.57 -8.68 8.13
C VAL A 344 3.28 -7.54 9.09
N ASP A 345 3.49 -6.29 8.66
CA ASP A 345 3.03 -5.16 9.48
C ASP A 345 1.52 -5.05 9.34
N ARG A 346 0.86 -5.48 10.42
CA ARG A 346 -0.59 -5.48 10.53
C ARG A 346 -1.09 -4.11 10.96
N LYS A 347 -0.37 -3.36 11.81
CA LYS A 347 -0.91 -2.14 12.45
C LYS A 347 -0.91 -0.91 11.54
N VAL A 348 0.01 -0.84 10.58
CA VAL A 348 0.13 0.22 9.55
C VAL A 348 1.04 -0.37 8.45
N PRO A 349 1.01 0.13 7.21
CA PRO A 349 0.35 -0.54 6.06
C PRO A 349 0.73 -2.01 5.82
N ASN A 350 -0.11 -2.76 5.08
CA ASN A 350 0.04 -4.16 4.61
C ASN A 350 1.42 -4.47 3.97
N GLN A 351 2.46 -4.50 4.80
CA GLN A 351 3.84 -4.66 4.41
C GLN A 351 4.23 -6.10 4.58
N VAL A 352 4.72 -6.70 3.50
CA VAL A 352 5.24 -8.06 3.50
C VAL A 352 6.73 -8.00 3.22
N GLY A 353 7.51 -8.46 4.19
CA GLY A 353 8.92 -8.77 3.96
C GLY A 353 9.02 -10.11 3.25
N ILE A 354 9.57 -10.12 2.02
CA ILE A 354 9.72 -11.33 1.21
C ILE A 354 11.21 -11.63 1.04
N GLN A 355 11.56 -12.90 1.25
CA GLN A 355 12.86 -13.47 0.89
C GLN A 355 12.64 -14.81 0.20
N VAL A 356 13.43 -15.11 -0.83
CA VAL A 356 13.42 -16.42 -1.49
C VAL A 356 14.73 -17.15 -1.18
N SER A 357 14.61 -18.38 -0.72
CA SER A 357 15.70 -19.23 -0.26
C SER A 357 15.59 -20.65 -0.83
N GLY A 358 16.70 -21.40 -0.80
CA GLY A 358 16.74 -22.79 -1.24
C GLY A 358 18.01 -23.49 -0.79
N GLN A 359 18.26 -24.70 -1.31
CA GLN A 359 19.52 -25.40 -1.03
C GLN A 359 20.60 -24.95 -2.02
N ALA A 360 21.79 -24.64 -1.51
CA ALA A 360 22.94 -24.34 -2.35
C ALA A 360 23.33 -25.61 -3.15
N PRO A 361 23.55 -25.52 -4.48
CA PRO A 361 23.85 -26.70 -5.32
C PRO A 361 25.09 -27.50 -4.89
N ASN A 362 26.01 -26.90 -4.11
CA ASN A 362 27.37 -27.39 -3.94
C ASN A 362 27.80 -27.62 -2.47
N THR A 363 26.87 -27.85 -1.53
CA THR A 363 27.26 -28.13 -0.13
C THR A 363 26.68 -29.45 0.38
N THR A 364 27.56 -30.29 0.93
CA THR A 364 27.22 -31.54 1.65
C THR A 364 26.37 -31.33 2.90
N ILE A 365 26.18 -30.08 3.33
CA ILE A 365 25.32 -29.68 4.44
C ILE A 365 24.07 -29.03 3.84
N THR A 366 22.89 -29.59 4.13
CA THR A 366 21.60 -29.01 3.79
C THR A 366 21.34 -27.76 4.62
N ARG A 367 21.87 -26.61 4.18
CA ARG A 367 21.57 -25.29 4.74
C ARG A 367 20.74 -24.50 3.75
N GLU A 368 19.64 -23.93 4.26
CA GLU A 368 18.81 -23.01 3.50
C GLU A 368 19.52 -21.65 3.38
N VAL A 369 19.72 -21.19 2.14
CA VAL A 369 20.41 -19.93 1.83
C VAL A 369 19.54 -19.07 0.91
N PRO A 370 19.62 -17.73 1.00
CA PRO A 370 19.00 -16.85 0.02
C PRO A 370 19.54 -17.13 -1.38
N LEU A 371 18.67 -17.09 -2.37
CA LEU A 371 19.05 -17.36 -3.76
C LEU A 371 19.05 -16.06 -4.56
N ALA A 372 20.21 -15.75 -5.14
CA ALA A 372 20.36 -14.61 -6.03
C ALA A 372 19.37 -14.71 -7.19
N SER A 373 18.75 -13.58 -7.54
CA SER A 373 17.76 -13.44 -8.63
C SER A 373 16.45 -14.23 -8.49
N ALA A 374 16.31 -15.16 -7.54
CA ALA A 374 15.09 -15.97 -7.41
C ALA A 374 13.84 -15.12 -7.09
N LEU A 375 14.00 -14.06 -6.28
CA LEU A 375 12.93 -13.09 -6.04
C LEU A 375 12.60 -12.29 -7.30
N SER A 376 13.61 -11.89 -8.09
CA SER A 376 13.40 -11.24 -9.38
C SER A 376 12.59 -12.11 -10.32
N ASP A 377 12.94 -13.39 -10.46
CA ASP A 377 12.23 -14.32 -11.35
C ASP A 377 10.80 -14.59 -10.89
N LEU A 378 10.60 -14.79 -9.58
CA LEU A 378 9.26 -14.95 -9.00
C LEU A 378 8.36 -13.74 -9.32
N ILE A 379 8.90 -12.53 -9.18
CA ILE A 379 8.15 -11.30 -9.49
C ILE A 379 7.91 -11.19 -11.01
N ASN A 380 8.92 -11.39 -11.86
CA ASN A 380 8.76 -11.30 -13.32
C ASN A 380 7.74 -12.29 -13.90
N GLN A 381 7.59 -13.48 -13.31
CA GLN A 381 6.57 -14.46 -13.71
C GLN A 381 5.13 -13.99 -13.43
N ASN A 382 4.98 -13.07 -12.47
CA ASN A 382 3.70 -12.64 -11.94
C ASN A 382 3.40 -11.16 -12.19
N ALA A 383 4.36 -10.37 -12.65
CA ALA A 383 4.23 -8.95 -12.90
C ALA A 383 3.79 -8.64 -14.33
N ASP A 384 2.98 -7.59 -14.50
CA ASP A 384 2.87 -6.87 -15.76
C ASP A 384 3.95 -5.79 -15.81
N ILE A 385 5.07 -6.09 -16.48
CA ILE A 385 6.24 -5.22 -16.55
C ILE A 385 5.90 -3.85 -17.18
N THR A 386 4.93 -3.79 -18.09
CA THR A 386 4.53 -2.53 -18.75
C THR A 386 3.89 -1.52 -17.78
N SER A 387 3.43 -2.00 -16.63
CA SER A 387 2.85 -1.17 -15.57
C SER A 387 3.87 -0.65 -14.54
N PHE A 388 5.17 -0.95 -14.74
CA PHE A 388 6.22 -0.50 -13.85
C PHE A 388 6.31 1.03 -13.86
N GLN A 389 6.28 1.61 -12.67
CA GLN A 389 6.31 3.06 -12.49
C GLN A 389 7.08 3.47 -11.24
N THR A 390 7.54 4.70 -11.26
CA THR A 390 8.28 5.35 -10.19
C THR A 390 7.57 6.61 -9.74
N ILE A 391 7.20 6.63 -8.47
CA ILE A 391 6.58 7.78 -7.81
C ILE A 391 7.68 8.58 -7.11
N GLY A 392 7.90 9.83 -7.50
CA GLY A 392 8.99 10.64 -6.95
C GLY A 392 8.79 12.15 -7.10
N LEU A 393 9.70 12.93 -6.53
CA LEU A 393 9.75 14.38 -6.71
C LEU A 393 10.27 14.75 -8.10
N GLU A 394 9.91 15.95 -8.57
CA GLU A 394 10.38 16.42 -9.89
C GLU A 394 11.88 16.63 -9.94
N GLY A 395 12.52 16.95 -8.82
CA GLY A 395 13.99 16.96 -8.73
C GLY A 395 14.60 15.60 -9.07
N PHE A 396 14.00 14.48 -8.65
CA PHE A 396 14.47 13.14 -9.04
C PHE A 396 14.30 12.93 -10.55
N ARG A 397 13.15 13.33 -11.11
CA ARG A 397 12.90 13.26 -12.55
C ARG A 397 13.96 13.99 -13.37
N GLN A 398 14.41 15.13 -12.89
CA GLN A 398 15.36 16.00 -13.59
C GLN A 398 16.83 15.55 -13.44
N SER A 399 17.17 14.87 -12.35
CA SER A 399 18.57 14.58 -12.00
C SER A 399 18.98 13.12 -12.11
N SER A 400 18.06 12.18 -11.87
CA SER A 400 18.42 10.77 -11.65
C SER A 400 17.49 9.76 -12.34
N TYR A 401 16.39 10.22 -12.94
CA TYR A 401 15.41 9.34 -13.58
C TYR A 401 15.87 8.85 -14.96
N HIS A 402 15.77 7.54 -15.17
CA HIS A 402 16.08 6.85 -16.41
C HIS A 402 14.88 6.00 -16.85
N PRO A 403 14.13 6.37 -17.91
CA PRO A 403 12.90 5.66 -18.30
C PRO A 403 13.05 4.14 -18.46
N ASP A 404 14.16 3.68 -19.04
CA ASP A 404 14.41 2.25 -19.28
C ASP A 404 14.65 1.46 -18.00
N ARG A 405 15.12 2.14 -16.94
CA ARG A 405 15.38 1.59 -15.61
C ARG A 405 14.18 1.78 -14.67
N ASP A 406 13.51 2.91 -14.80
CA ASP A 406 12.60 3.46 -13.81
C ASP A 406 11.12 3.37 -14.21
N GLY A 407 10.83 2.91 -15.44
CA GLY A 407 9.46 2.81 -15.94
C GLY A 407 8.78 4.16 -16.05
N LEU A 408 7.45 4.18 -15.95
CA LEU A 408 6.66 5.42 -16.03
C LEU A 408 6.93 6.32 -14.81
N PHE A 409 7.25 7.59 -15.01
CA PHE A 409 7.35 8.55 -13.92
C PHE A 409 5.97 9.09 -13.49
N VAL A 410 5.72 9.08 -12.19
CA VAL A 410 4.54 9.67 -11.54
C VAL A 410 5.03 10.70 -10.51
N ASN A 411 4.54 11.93 -10.60
CA ASN A 411 4.96 12.96 -9.66
C ASN A 411 4.24 12.76 -8.31
N ILE A 412 5.00 12.75 -7.20
CA ILE A 412 4.47 12.54 -5.85
C ILE A 412 3.43 13.58 -5.42
N HIS A 413 3.43 14.78 -6.02
CA HIS A 413 2.39 15.80 -5.81
C HIS A 413 0.99 15.35 -6.27
N GLU A 414 0.88 14.27 -7.04
CA GLU A 414 -0.42 13.65 -7.27
C GLU A 414 -1.08 13.18 -5.97
N LEU A 415 -0.29 12.79 -4.95
CA LEU A 415 -0.81 12.43 -3.64
C LEU A 415 -1.47 13.63 -2.93
N GLU A 416 -0.85 14.80 -3.01
CA GLU A 416 -1.42 16.04 -2.46
C GLU A 416 -2.72 16.42 -3.17
N ARG A 417 -2.71 16.41 -4.50
CA ARG A 417 -3.90 16.69 -5.29
C ARG A 417 -5.03 15.72 -4.96
N SER A 418 -4.69 14.47 -4.62
CA SER A 418 -5.66 13.43 -4.25
C SER A 418 -6.42 13.74 -2.95
N VAL A 419 -5.90 14.60 -2.07
CA VAL A 419 -6.59 15.05 -0.85
C VAL A 419 -7.01 16.53 -0.91
N GLY A 420 -6.94 17.15 -2.09
CA GLY A 420 -7.30 18.56 -2.29
C GLY A 420 -6.21 19.55 -1.91
N PHE A 421 -4.99 19.06 -1.69
CA PHE A 421 -3.84 19.87 -1.38
C PHE A 421 -3.23 20.30 -2.72
N ALA A 422 -3.59 21.48 -3.22
CA ALA A 422 -2.80 22.09 -4.28
C ALA A 422 -2.83 23.61 -4.17
N GLY A 423 -1.64 24.21 -4.12
CA GLY A 423 -1.46 25.66 -4.23
C GLY A 423 -1.72 26.48 -2.97
N ARG A 424 -1.89 25.87 -1.79
CA ARG A 424 -1.90 26.58 -0.50
C ARG A 424 -0.69 26.18 0.34
N GLN A 425 -0.01 27.18 0.91
CA GLN A 425 1.03 26.98 1.91
C GLN A 425 0.40 26.33 3.15
N TYR A 426 0.77 25.07 3.44
CA TYR A 426 0.50 24.48 4.75
C TYR A 426 1.50 25.07 5.73
N LEU A 427 1.11 26.14 6.40
CA LEU A 427 1.85 26.60 7.57
C LEU A 427 1.60 25.59 8.69
N LEU A 428 2.69 25.21 9.37
CA LEU A 428 2.59 24.70 10.74
C LEU A 428 1.69 25.66 11.50
N GLU A 429 0.76 25.12 12.28
CA GLU A 429 -0.20 25.86 13.10
C GLU A 429 0.44 27.12 13.69
N MET A 430 -0.10 28.30 13.37
CA MET A 430 0.33 29.50 14.07
C MET A 430 -0.36 29.51 15.44
N PRO A 431 0.40 29.52 16.55
CA PRO A 431 -0.20 29.72 17.86
C PRO A 431 -0.84 31.10 17.91
N GLN A 432 -2.10 31.16 18.30
CA GLN A 432 -2.83 32.38 18.57
C GLN A 432 -3.53 32.24 19.93
N ASP A 433 -3.01 32.95 20.94
CA ASP A 433 -3.43 32.84 22.33
C ASP A 433 -3.35 31.41 22.89
N LYS A 434 -4.48 30.81 23.26
CA LYS A 434 -4.59 29.42 23.77
C LYS A 434 -4.89 28.39 22.68
N ASP A 435 -5.08 28.83 21.44
CA ASP A 435 -5.51 28.01 20.31
C ASP A 435 -4.50 28.04 19.16
N TYR A 436 -4.68 27.12 18.22
CA TYR A 436 -3.86 26.98 17.03
C TYR A 436 -4.74 27.24 15.80
N LEU A 437 -4.41 28.23 14.99
CA LEU A 437 -5.11 28.44 13.71
C LEU A 437 -4.59 27.43 12.68
N SER A 438 -5.46 26.50 12.28
CA SER A 438 -5.22 25.62 11.14
C SER A 438 -5.38 26.41 9.84
N ALA A 439 -4.39 26.34 8.95
CA ALA A 439 -4.51 26.80 7.56
C ALA A 439 -4.81 25.61 6.63
N THR A 440 -5.63 24.65 7.08
CA THR A 440 -6.01 23.50 6.26
C THR A 440 -7.26 23.85 5.44
N PRO A 441 -7.52 23.18 4.30
CA PRO A 441 -8.77 23.38 3.54
C PRO A 441 -10.02 22.91 4.30
N PHE A 442 -9.88 22.40 5.52
CA PHE A 442 -10.97 21.84 6.33
C PHE A 442 -11.45 22.77 7.45
N GLY A 443 -10.80 23.94 7.63
CA GLY A 443 -11.10 24.88 8.72
C GLY A 443 -10.28 24.57 9.94
#